data_AF-A0A383F567-F1
#
_entry.id   AF-A0A383F567-F1
#
_cell.length_a   1.000
_cell.length_b   1.000
_cell.length_c   1.000
_cell.angle_alpha   90.00
_cell.angle_beta   90.00
_cell.angle_gamma   90.00
#
_symmetry.space_group_name_H-M   'P 1'
#
loop_
_entity.id
_entity.type
_entity.pdbx_description
1 polymer ?
#
loop_
_entity_poly.entity_id
_entity_poly.type
_entity_poly.pdbx_seq_one_letter_code
_entity_poly.pdbx_strand_id
1 'polypeptide(L)'
;IGGAEETVAELCEAAVNLGKGIGYDNAGTVEFLLDVETGEWFFIEMNPRIQVEHTVTEQITGIDIVRAQMLIAQGHELHGKEVAIPPQEKISRNGCAVQCRVTTEDPEKDFTPDYGKILNYRSAAGFGVRLDGAMGDTGAIITPFYDSLLVKLTASGPDLPQALQRMHRALREMRIRGVKTNIPFLENVITHEKFVKGRATTSMIDVTPALFRFKARRDRAPKLLSYL
;
A
#
# COMPACT_ATOMS: atom_id res chain seq x y z
N ILE A 1 -4.90 -13.88 5.46
CA ILE A 1 -5.43 -13.58 4.11
C ILE A 1 -6.26 -14.79 3.74
N GLY A 2 -7.53 -14.58 3.35
CA GLY A 2 -8.58 -15.62 3.35
C GLY A 2 -8.66 -16.53 2.12
N GLY A 3 -7.62 -16.61 1.29
CA GLY A 3 -7.51 -17.68 0.30
C GLY A 3 -7.00 -18.95 0.96
N ALA A 4 -7.46 -20.12 0.50
CA ALA A 4 -6.83 -21.38 0.88
C ALA A 4 -5.36 -21.35 0.43
N GLU A 5 -4.45 -21.94 1.21
CA GLU A 5 -3.01 -21.98 0.86
C GLU A 5 -2.78 -22.60 -0.52
N GLU A 6 -3.64 -23.54 -0.91
CA GLU A 6 -3.70 -24.17 -2.24
C GLU A 6 -3.92 -23.15 -3.36
N THR A 7 -4.93 -22.29 -3.26
CA THR A 7 -5.21 -21.24 -4.27
C THR A 7 -4.01 -20.30 -4.44
N VAL A 8 -3.34 -19.93 -3.35
CA VAL A 8 -2.16 -19.06 -3.44
C VAL A 8 -1.02 -19.75 -4.20
N ALA A 9 -0.81 -21.04 -3.96
CA ALA A 9 0.21 -21.83 -4.65
C ALA A 9 -0.09 -21.93 -6.16
N GLU A 10 -1.34 -22.19 -6.54
CA GLU A 10 -1.78 -22.23 -7.94
C GLU A 10 -1.53 -20.91 -8.67
N LEU A 11 -1.90 -19.77 -8.05
CA LEU A 11 -1.68 -18.44 -8.61
C LEU A 11 -0.18 -18.15 -8.82
N CYS A 12 0.65 -18.50 -7.84
CA CYS A 12 2.10 -18.35 -7.94
C CYS A 12 2.68 -19.22 -9.06
N GLU A 13 2.25 -20.48 -9.18
CA GLU A 13 2.70 -21.38 -10.24
C GLU A 13 2.27 -20.88 -11.63
N ALA A 14 1.02 -20.43 -11.78
CA ALA A 14 0.50 -19.86 -13.02
C ALA A 14 1.31 -18.63 -13.46
N ALA A 15 1.62 -17.72 -12.53
CA ALA A 15 2.45 -16.55 -12.80
C ALA A 15 3.88 -16.92 -13.24
N VAL A 16 4.50 -17.91 -12.59
CA VAL A 16 5.83 -18.42 -12.97
C VAL A 16 5.81 -19.08 -14.35
N ASN A 17 4.77 -19.87 -14.65
CA ASN A 17 4.62 -20.54 -15.94
C ASN A 17 4.45 -19.52 -17.08
N LEU A 18 3.66 -18.46 -16.87
CA LEU A 18 3.55 -17.35 -17.82
C LEU A 18 4.91 -16.69 -18.06
N GLY A 19 5.61 -16.31 -16.98
CA GLY A 19 6.92 -15.67 -17.07
C GLY A 19 7.96 -16.53 -17.81
N LYS A 20 8.02 -17.83 -17.51
CA LYS A 20 8.88 -18.79 -18.22
C LYS A 20 8.51 -18.91 -19.70
N GLY A 21 7.21 -19.00 -20.01
CA GLY A 21 6.71 -19.18 -21.37
C GLY A 21 7.08 -18.04 -22.32
N ILE A 22 7.25 -16.82 -21.80
CA ILE A 22 7.64 -15.64 -22.58
C ILE A 22 9.11 -15.24 -22.41
N GLY A 23 9.89 -16.00 -21.63
CA GLY A 23 11.27 -15.63 -21.29
C GLY A 23 11.35 -14.27 -20.58
N TYR A 24 10.44 -14.03 -19.63
CA TYR A 24 10.32 -12.74 -18.94
C TYR A 24 11.60 -12.37 -18.21
N ASP A 25 12.00 -11.11 -18.34
CA ASP A 25 13.18 -10.54 -17.71
C ASP A 25 12.80 -9.37 -16.79
N ASN A 26 13.57 -9.20 -15.73
CA ASN A 26 13.37 -8.19 -14.68
C ASN A 26 12.08 -8.38 -13.84
N ALA A 27 11.65 -7.37 -13.09
CA ALA A 27 10.47 -7.46 -12.23
C ALA A 27 9.16 -7.18 -13.00
N GLY A 28 8.10 -7.92 -12.65
CA GLY A 28 6.75 -7.70 -13.16
C GLY A 28 5.71 -8.36 -12.26
N THR A 29 4.45 -7.99 -12.45
CA THR A 29 3.32 -8.56 -11.69
C THR A 29 2.34 -9.22 -12.66
N VAL A 30 1.82 -10.38 -12.27
CA VAL A 30 0.69 -11.05 -12.94
C VAL A 30 -0.53 -10.88 -12.06
N GLU A 31 -1.62 -10.38 -12.63
CA GLU A 31 -2.85 -10.07 -11.91
C GLU A 31 -3.95 -11.08 -12.21
N PHE A 32 -4.70 -11.42 -11.16
CA PHE A 32 -5.79 -12.39 -11.22
C PHE A 32 -7.03 -11.85 -10.50
N LEU A 33 -8.22 -12.20 -10.97
CA LEU A 33 -9.45 -12.12 -10.18
C LEU A 33 -9.73 -13.48 -9.55
N LEU A 34 -10.11 -13.48 -8.28
CA LEU A 34 -10.60 -14.66 -7.57
C LEU A 34 -12.10 -14.46 -7.30
N ASP A 35 -12.92 -15.38 -7.76
CA ASP A 35 -14.30 -15.51 -7.34
C ASP A 35 -14.33 -16.12 -5.94
N VAL A 36 -14.84 -15.36 -4.96
CA VAL A 36 -14.86 -15.78 -3.56
C VAL A 36 -15.94 -16.82 -3.26
N GLU A 37 -16.92 -16.99 -4.13
CA GLU A 37 -18.00 -17.97 -3.98
C GLU A 37 -17.61 -19.32 -4.58
N THR A 38 -17.02 -19.32 -5.78
CA THR A 38 -16.62 -20.56 -6.47
C THR A 38 -15.19 -20.99 -6.15
N GLY A 39 -14.32 -20.06 -5.76
CA GLY A 39 -12.88 -20.30 -5.60
C GLY A 39 -12.11 -20.32 -6.93
N GLU A 40 -12.78 -20.10 -8.05
CA GLU A 40 -12.15 -20.03 -9.37
C GLU A 40 -11.39 -18.72 -9.55
N TRP A 41 -10.25 -18.79 -10.22
CA TRP A 41 -9.42 -17.63 -10.51
C TRP A 41 -9.16 -17.46 -12.01
N PHE A 42 -9.01 -16.22 -12.43
CA PHE A 42 -8.86 -15.82 -13.82
C PHE A 42 -7.72 -14.83 -13.98
N PHE A 43 -6.82 -15.08 -14.92
CA PHE A 43 -5.81 -14.10 -15.34
C PHE A 43 -6.49 -12.85 -15.93
N ILE A 44 -5.97 -11.67 -15.59
CA ILE A 44 -6.42 -10.39 -16.12
C ILE A 44 -5.36 -9.78 -17.02
N GLU A 45 -4.19 -9.50 -16.43
CA GLU A 45 -3.12 -8.77 -17.09
C GLU A 45 -1.77 -9.08 -16.46
N MET A 46 -0.72 -8.64 -17.17
CA MET A 46 0.63 -8.58 -16.67
C MET A 46 1.11 -7.14 -16.73
N ASN A 47 1.64 -6.65 -15.61
CA ASN A 47 2.30 -5.35 -15.52
C ASN A 47 3.82 -5.55 -15.67
N PRO A 48 4.42 -5.23 -16.84
CA PRO A 48 5.83 -5.50 -17.11
C PRO A 48 6.75 -4.42 -16.51
N ARG A 49 6.52 -4.07 -15.25
CA ARG A 49 7.21 -3.02 -14.50
C ARG A 49 6.98 -3.20 -13.00
N ILE A 50 7.76 -2.46 -12.20
CA ILE A 50 7.48 -2.33 -10.77
C ILE A 50 6.11 -1.67 -10.54
N GLN A 51 5.44 -2.09 -9.47
CA GLN A 51 4.17 -1.55 -9.02
C GLN A 51 4.32 -0.70 -7.75
N VAL A 52 3.33 0.16 -7.49
CA VAL A 52 3.36 1.11 -6.38
C VAL A 52 3.40 0.38 -5.03
N GLU A 53 2.74 -0.76 -4.97
CA GLU A 53 2.53 -1.68 -3.86
C GLU A 53 3.70 -2.65 -3.60
N HIS A 54 4.77 -2.65 -4.42
CA HIS A 54 5.90 -3.58 -4.24
C HIS A 54 6.46 -3.59 -2.80
N THR A 55 6.36 -2.47 -2.09
CA THR A 55 6.86 -2.32 -0.72
C THR A 55 6.23 -3.30 0.27
N VAL A 56 4.99 -3.76 0.06
CA VAL A 56 4.40 -4.79 0.95
C VAL A 56 5.09 -6.14 0.77
N THR A 57 5.47 -6.48 -0.47
CA THR A 57 6.22 -7.70 -0.78
C THR A 57 7.61 -7.63 -0.17
N GLU A 58 8.33 -6.52 -0.35
CA GLU A 58 9.66 -6.33 0.24
C GLU A 58 9.64 -6.45 1.76
N GLN A 59 8.59 -5.94 2.42
CA GLN A 59 8.46 -6.01 3.88
C GLN A 59 8.28 -7.43 4.42
N ILE A 60 7.64 -8.33 3.66
CA ILE A 60 7.38 -9.70 4.13
C ILE A 60 8.40 -10.71 3.60
N THR A 61 9.09 -10.43 2.49
CA THR A 61 10.13 -11.33 1.96
C THR A 61 11.53 -10.92 2.38
N GLY A 62 11.75 -9.64 2.72
CA GLY A 62 13.07 -9.08 2.96
C GLY A 62 13.90 -8.86 1.68
N ILE A 63 13.30 -9.04 0.50
CA ILE A 63 13.95 -8.86 -0.80
C ILE A 63 13.74 -7.40 -1.24
N ASP A 64 14.84 -6.70 -1.52
CA ASP A 64 14.82 -5.37 -2.16
C ASP A 64 14.65 -5.56 -3.68
N ILE A 65 13.42 -5.32 -4.14
CA ILE A 65 13.01 -5.55 -5.53
C ILE A 65 13.67 -4.51 -6.43
N VAL A 66 13.69 -3.24 -6.03
CA VAL A 66 14.27 -2.15 -6.86
C VAL A 66 15.76 -2.39 -7.08
N ARG A 67 16.51 -2.74 -6.02
CA ARG A 67 17.93 -3.10 -6.14
C ARG A 67 18.12 -4.31 -7.04
N ALA A 68 17.28 -5.35 -6.90
CA ALA A 68 17.35 -6.54 -7.75
C ALA A 68 17.14 -6.18 -9.22
N GLN A 69 16.16 -5.33 -9.55
CA GLN A 69 15.93 -4.87 -10.93
C GLN A 69 17.17 -4.22 -11.54
N MET A 70 17.86 -3.36 -10.79
CA MET A 70 19.08 -2.68 -11.25
C MET A 70 20.23 -3.66 -11.50
N LEU A 71 20.42 -4.62 -10.60
CA LEU A 71 21.49 -5.62 -10.72
C LEU A 71 21.23 -6.62 -11.84
N ILE A 72 19.99 -7.07 -12.02
CA ILE A 72 19.59 -7.92 -13.14
C ILE A 72 19.81 -7.18 -14.46
N ALA A 73 19.45 -5.90 -14.54
CA ALA A 73 19.71 -5.07 -15.73
C ALA A 73 21.21 -4.86 -16.03
N GLN A 74 22.09 -5.03 -15.03
CA GLN A 74 23.54 -5.05 -15.20
C GLN A 74 24.09 -6.42 -15.64
N GLY A 75 23.22 -7.41 -15.82
CA GLY A 75 23.57 -8.77 -16.23
C GLY A 75 23.96 -9.69 -15.08
N HIS A 76 23.72 -9.31 -13.82
CA HIS A 76 23.96 -10.20 -12.68
C HIS A 76 22.90 -11.31 -12.60
N GLU A 77 23.34 -12.51 -12.28
CA GLU A 77 22.45 -13.67 -12.09
C GLU A 77 21.57 -13.50 -10.85
N LEU A 78 20.31 -13.94 -10.95
CA LEU A 78 19.29 -13.83 -9.88
C LEU A 78 19.77 -14.43 -8.54
N HIS A 79 20.40 -15.60 -8.60
CA HIS A 79 20.92 -16.33 -7.44
C HIS A 79 22.42 -16.06 -7.19
N GLY A 80 23.03 -15.20 -8.00
CA GLY A 80 24.42 -14.79 -7.86
C GLY A 80 24.65 -14.02 -6.57
N LYS A 81 25.93 -13.80 -6.22
CA LYS A 81 26.33 -13.15 -4.97
C LYS A 81 25.83 -11.70 -4.87
N GLU A 82 25.70 -11.02 -5.99
CA GLU A 82 25.34 -9.61 -6.06
C GLU A 82 23.85 -9.39 -5.81
N VAL A 83 22.98 -10.11 -6.54
CA VAL A 83 21.52 -10.04 -6.40
C VAL A 83 21.06 -10.76 -5.13
N ALA A 84 21.61 -11.96 -4.89
CA ALA A 84 21.40 -12.77 -3.70
C ALA A 84 19.92 -13.09 -3.40
N ILE A 85 19.07 -13.21 -4.42
CA ILE A 85 17.71 -13.76 -4.24
C ILE A 85 17.85 -15.27 -4.04
N PRO A 86 17.34 -15.84 -2.94
CA PRO A 86 17.50 -17.26 -2.68
C PRO A 86 16.66 -18.11 -3.64
N PRO A 87 16.95 -19.41 -3.76
CA PRO A 87 16.06 -20.37 -4.44
C PRO A 87 14.62 -20.28 -3.91
N GLN A 88 13.64 -20.60 -4.77
CA GLN A 88 12.21 -20.40 -4.52
C GLN A 88 11.75 -20.98 -3.17
N GLU A 89 12.19 -22.19 -2.83
CA GLU A 89 11.83 -22.90 -1.60
C GLU A 89 12.39 -22.26 -0.32
N LYS A 90 13.34 -21.33 -0.44
CA LYS A 90 13.94 -20.58 0.66
C LYS A 90 13.43 -19.14 0.77
N ILE A 91 12.54 -18.70 -0.13
CA ILE A 91 11.88 -17.40 -0.01
C ILE A 91 10.82 -17.50 1.09
N SER A 92 11.14 -17.00 2.28
CA SER A 92 10.23 -16.99 3.41
C SER A 92 9.20 -15.85 3.32
N ARG A 93 7.98 -16.10 3.79
CA ARG A 93 6.97 -15.05 4.05
C ARG A 93 6.90 -14.75 5.54
N ASN A 94 7.48 -13.62 5.94
CA ASN A 94 7.56 -13.16 7.33
C ASN A 94 6.41 -12.20 7.66
N GLY A 95 5.31 -12.75 8.17
CA GLY A 95 4.17 -11.99 8.67
C GLY A 95 3.30 -11.38 7.55
N CYS A 96 2.82 -10.17 7.78
CA CYS A 96 1.90 -9.45 6.91
C CYS A 96 2.28 -7.96 6.82
N ALA A 97 2.02 -7.34 5.67
CA ALA A 97 2.19 -5.91 5.45
C ALA A 97 0.97 -5.33 4.73
N VAL A 98 0.66 -4.08 5.05
CA VAL A 98 -0.45 -3.30 4.48
C VAL A 98 0.10 -1.96 4.04
N GLN A 99 -0.27 -1.50 2.85
CA GLN A 99 0.08 -0.17 2.35
C GLN A 99 -1.17 0.71 2.26
N CYS A 100 -1.04 1.97 2.65
CA CYS A 100 -2.00 3.02 2.37
C CYS A 100 -1.30 4.17 1.61
N ARG A 101 -1.99 4.73 0.62
CA ARG A 101 -1.57 5.94 -0.07
C ARG A 101 -2.25 7.14 0.57
N VAL A 102 -1.48 8.03 1.18
CA VAL A 102 -1.99 9.29 1.69
C VAL A 102 -1.97 10.31 0.56
N THR A 103 -3.14 10.80 0.16
CA THR A 103 -3.35 11.73 -0.95
C THR A 103 -3.95 13.04 -0.46
N THR A 104 -4.01 14.06 -1.33
CA THR A 104 -4.76 15.31 -1.06
C THR A 104 -6.25 15.24 -1.39
N GLU A 105 -6.76 14.07 -1.79
CA GLU A 105 -8.18 13.87 -2.10
C GLU A 105 -9.04 14.11 -0.86
N ASP A 106 -10.09 14.91 -0.99
CA ASP A 106 -11.04 15.19 0.08
C ASP A 106 -12.22 14.21 0.03
N PRO A 107 -12.31 13.24 0.96
CA PRO A 107 -13.40 12.25 0.96
C PRO A 107 -14.78 12.87 1.23
N GLU A 108 -14.85 14.10 1.75
CA GLU A 108 -16.11 14.84 1.94
C GLU A 108 -16.58 15.55 0.66
N LYS A 109 -15.74 15.54 -0.40
CA LYS A 109 -16.00 16.19 -1.70
C LYS A 109 -15.68 15.25 -2.87
N ASP A 110 -16.23 14.05 -2.80
CA ASP A 110 -16.11 13.04 -3.86
C ASP A 110 -14.65 12.76 -4.30
N PHE A 111 -13.71 12.81 -3.33
CA PHE A 111 -12.28 12.60 -3.56
C PHE A 111 -11.63 13.59 -4.53
N THR A 112 -12.22 14.77 -4.68
CA THR A 112 -11.58 15.85 -5.44
C THR A 112 -10.23 16.19 -4.78
N PRO A 113 -9.10 16.20 -5.52
CA PRO A 113 -7.82 16.56 -4.93
C PRO A 113 -7.77 18.02 -4.51
N ASP A 114 -7.32 18.26 -3.29
CA ASP A 114 -7.01 19.59 -2.78
C ASP A 114 -5.58 20.00 -3.17
N TYR A 115 -5.35 21.30 -3.29
CA TYR A 115 -4.09 21.86 -3.80
C TYR A 115 -3.65 23.05 -2.95
N GLY A 116 -2.38 23.40 -3.06
CA GLY A 116 -1.81 24.55 -2.36
C GLY A 116 -0.64 24.16 -1.47
N LYS A 117 -0.33 25.05 -0.53
CA LYS A 117 0.88 24.95 0.29
C LYS A 117 0.64 24.10 1.53
N ILE A 118 1.47 23.08 1.73
CA ILE A 118 1.52 22.34 2.99
C ILE A 118 2.15 23.26 4.04
N LEU A 119 1.36 23.65 5.04
CA LEU A 119 1.78 24.54 6.12
C LEU A 119 2.58 23.82 7.20
N ASN A 120 2.26 22.56 7.44
CA ASN A 120 2.94 21.71 8.40
C ASN A 120 2.77 20.25 8.02
N TYR A 121 3.88 19.52 7.98
CA TYR A 121 3.92 18.08 7.73
C TYR A 121 4.66 17.37 8.86
N ARG A 122 3.95 16.48 9.56
CA ARG A 122 4.53 15.54 10.52
C ARG A 122 4.21 14.13 10.08
N SER A 123 5.23 13.38 9.70
CA SER A 123 5.12 11.97 9.36
C SER A 123 4.87 11.10 10.60
N ALA A 124 4.45 9.86 10.37
CA ALA A 124 4.50 8.81 11.38
C ALA A 124 5.91 8.19 11.45
N ALA A 125 6.21 7.44 12.51
CA ALA A 125 7.44 6.67 12.60
C ALA A 125 7.26 5.45 13.51
N GLY A 126 8.30 4.65 13.67
CA GLY A 126 8.37 3.54 14.62
C GLY A 126 8.53 2.18 13.97
N PHE A 127 8.72 1.16 14.81
CA PHE A 127 8.98 -0.20 14.36
C PHE A 127 7.83 -0.75 13.49
N GLY A 128 8.20 -1.38 12.36
CA GLY A 128 7.25 -1.92 11.40
C GLY A 128 6.46 -0.86 10.63
N VAL A 129 6.98 0.38 10.55
CA VAL A 129 6.43 1.45 9.72
C VAL A 129 7.49 1.91 8.73
N ARG A 130 7.21 1.77 7.44
CA ARG A 130 7.97 2.29 6.31
C ARG A 130 7.22 3.45 5.67
N LEU A 131 7.97 4.48 5.30
CA LEU A 131 7.47 5.64 4.58
C LEU A 131 8.25 5.82 3.29
N ASP A 132 7.54 5.86 2.17
CA ASP A 132 8.09 6.24 0.87
C ASP A 132 7.49 7.62 0.54
N GLY A 133 8.24 8.67 0.87
CA GLY A 133 7.82 10.06 0.68
C GLY A 133 7.75 10.47 -0.79
N ALA A 134 6.72 11.23 -1.14
CA ALA A 134 6.59 11.89 -2.44
C ALA A 134 6.61 13.42 -2.23
N MET A 135 5.46 14.09 -2.37
CA MET A 135 5.33 15.55 -2.23
C MET A 135 5.05 16.03 -0.79
N GLY A 136 4.95 15.12 0.18
CA GLY A 136 4.62 15.45 1.56
C GLY A 136 5.80 16.02 2.35
N ASP A 137 5.98 17.34 2.32
CA ASP A 137 6.93 18.06 3.19
C ASP A 137 6.40 19.45 3.60
N THR A 138 6.92 20.00 4.70
CA THR A 138 6.56 21.34 5.18
C THR A 138 7.03 22.39 4.18
N GLY A 139 6.09 23.22 3.71
CA GLY A 139 6.35 24.26 2.72
C GLY A 139 6.17 23.80 1.27
N ALA A 140 5.99 22.50 1.01
CA ALA A 140 5.75 21.97 -0.33
C ALA A 140 4.47 22.57 -0.95
N ILE A 141 4.48 22.75 -2.27
CA ILE A 141 3.35 23.26 -3.05
C ILE A 141 2.79 22.12 -3.89
N ILE A 142 1.55 21.73 -3.61
CA ILE A 142 0.83 20.71 -4.36
C ILE A 142 0.10 21.38 -5.53
N THR A 143 0.39 20.92 -6.74
CA THR A 143 -0.16 21.46 -8.00
C THR A 143 -1.18 20.50 -8.62
N PRO A 144 -2.13 20.98 -9.44
CA PRO A 144 -3.19 20.17 -10.03
C PRO A 144 -2.77 19.29 -11.23
N PHE A 145 -1.50 19.32 -11.63
CA PHE A 145 -1.05 18.70 -12.87
C PHE A 145 -0.58 17.24 -12.71
N TYR A 146 -0.46 16.74 -11.48
CA TYR A 146 0.08 15.41 -11.17
C TYR A 146 -0.82 14.68 -10.18
N ASP A 147 -0.53 13.39 -9.97
CA ASP A 147 -1.15 12.57 -8.93
C ASP A 147 -1.06 13.26 -7.55
N SER A 148 -2.13 13.16 -6.77
CA SER A 148 -2.32 13.78 -5.46
C SER A 148 -1.53 13.10 -4.32
N LEU A 149 -0.68 12.12 -4.64
CA LEU A 149 0.12 11.35 -3.68
C LEU A 149 1.08 12.22 -2.86
N LEU A 150 0.92 12.18 -1.54
CA LEU A 150 1.83 12.82 -0.59
C LEU A 150 2.89 11.85 -0.07
N VAL A 151 2.47 10.65 0.35
CA VAL A 151 3.34 9.62 0.91
C VAL A 151 2.67 8.24 0.84
N LYS A 152 3.46 7.20 0.59
CA LYS A 152 3.04 5.82 0.81
C LYS A 152 3.44 5.39 2.20
N LEU A 153 2.47 4.91 2.96
CA LEU A 153 2.66 4.40 4.30
C LEU A 153 2.51 2.89 4.25
N THR A 154 3.54 2.14 4.60
CA THR A 154 3.49 0.68 4.72
C THR A 154 3.69 0.30 6.17
N ALA A 155 2.78 -0.50 6.72
CA ALA A 155 2.89 -1.06 8.05
C ALA A 155 2.97 -2.58 7.98
N SER A 156 3.93 -3.17 8.69
CA SER A 156 4.16 -4.62 8.74
C SER A 156 4.06 -5.14 10.18
N GLY A 157 3.72 -6.42 10.33
CA GLY A 157 3.56 -7.10 11.61
C GLY A 157 3.58 -8.62 11.43
N PRO A 158 3.62 -9.40 12.53
CA PRO A 158 3.62 -10.86 12.45
C PRO A 158 2.30 -11.43 11.89
N ASP A 159 1.21 -10.66 11.96
CA ASP A 159 -0.10 -11.00 11.42
C ASP A 159 -0.81 -9.74 10.90
N LEU A 160 -1.93 -9.94 10.19
CA LEU A 160 -2.73 -8.84 9.65
C LEU A 160 -3.27 -7.90 10.75
N PRO A 161 -3.89 -8.39 11.86
CA PRO A 161 -4.33 -7.51 12.95
C PRO A 161 -3.25 -6.57 13.49
N GLN A 162 -2.04 -7.05 13.72
CA GLN A 162 -0.93 -6.23 14.22
C GLN A 162 -0.42 -5.24 13.17
N ALA A 163 -0.37 -5.62 11.89
CA ALA A 163 -0.06 -4.71 10.79
C ALA A 163 -1.10 -3.57 10.71
N LEU A 164 -2.39 -3.90 10.81
CA LEU A 164 -3.50 -2.93 10.82
C LEU A 164 -3.47 -2.01 12.04
N GLN A 165 -3.13 -2.54 13.23
CA GLN A 165 -2.98 -1.72 14.44
C GLN A 165 -1.85 -0.69 14.28
N ARG A 166 -0.70 -1.10 13.71
CA ARG A 166 0.42 -0.20 13.42
C ARG A 166 0.05 0.84 12.36
N MET A 167 -0.65 0.42 11.30
CA MET A 167 -1.18 1.33 10.27
C MET A 167 -2.11 2.38 10.87
N HIS A 168 -3.07 1.96 11.67
CA HIS A 168 -4.04 2.85 12.32
C HIS A 168 -3.36 3.85 13.25
N ARG A 169 -2.38 3.41 14.06
CA ARG A 169 -1.56 4.32 14.86
C ARG A 169 -0.82 5.33 13.98
N ALA A 170 -0.14 4.86 12.94
CA ALA A 170 0.65 5.72 12.05
C ALA A 170 -0.23 6.80 11.39
N LEU A 171 -1.37 6.43 10.79
CA LEU A 171 -2.34 7.38 10.22
C LEU A 171 -2.83 8.42 11.25
N ARG A 172 -3.03 8.01 12.51
CA ARG A 172 -3.44 8.90 13.60
C ARG A 172 -2.33 9.78 14.16
N GLU A 173 -1.07 9.41 13.97
CA GLU A 173 0.09 10.22 14.36
C GLU A 173 0.42 11.30 13.33
N MET A 174 0.11 11.04 12.05
CA MET A 174 0.34 11.98 10.96
C MET A 174 -0.41 13.30 11.15
N ARG A 175 0.27 14.42 10.89
CA ARG A 175 -0.34 15.76 10.90
C ARG A 175 0.04 16.46 9.61
N ILE A 176 -0.93 16.64 8.73
CA ILE A 176 -0.78 17.38 7.48
C ILE A 176 -1.75 18.56 7.55
N ARG A 177 -1.23 19.77 7.33
CA ARG A 177 -2.00 21.02 7.38
C ARG A 177 -1.74 21.83 6.10
N GLY A 178 -2.72 22.63 5.70
CA GLY A 178 -2.67 23.43 4.47
C GLY A 178 -3.46 22.82 3.32
N VAL A 179 -3.62 21.49 3.32
CA VAL A 179 -4.45 20.73 2.37
C VAL A 179 -5.29 19.68 3.10
N LYS A 180 -6.40 19.27 2.49
CA LYS A 180 -7.18 18.09 2.89
C LYS A 180 -6.44 16.80 2.55
N THR A 181 -6.86 15.71 3.18
CA THR A 181 -6.25 14.39 2.97
C THR A 181 -7.28 13.27 3.12
N ASN A 182 -7.06 12.16 2.44
CA ASN A 182 -7.88 10.95 2.54
C ASN A 182 -7.71 10.13 3.84
N ILE A 183 -6.88 10.58 4.80
CA ILE A 183 -6.59 9.85 6.05
C ILE A 183 -7.85 9.37 6.81
N PRO A 184 -8.90 10.20 7.01
CA PRO A 184 -10.11 9.73 7.72
C PRO A 184 -10.80 8.55 7.02
N PHE A 185 -10.77 8.52 5.69
CA PHE A 185 -11.31 7.41 4.91
C PHE A 185 -10.46 6.14 5.08
N LEU A 186 -9.12 6.28 5.01
CA LEU A 186 -8.21 5.17 5.23
C LEU A 186 -8.39 4.55 6.63
N GLU A 187 -8.56 5.37 7.67
CA GLU A 187 -8.85 4.91 9.03
C GLU A 187 -10.15 4.09 9.09
N ASN A 188 -11.21 4.53 8.40
CA ASN A 188 -12.48 3.81 8.33
C ASN A 188 -12.32 2.45 7.61
N VAL A 189 -11.55 2.39 6.51
CA VAL A 189 -11.31 1.15 5.76
C VAL A 189 -10.57 0.11 6.60
N ILE A 190 -9.43 0.48 7.18
CA ILE A 190 -8.56 -0.48 7.89
C ILE A 190 -9.16 -0.99 9.21
N THR A 191 -10.16 -0.28 9.74
CA THR A 191 -10.89 -0.68 10.96
C THR A 191 -12.21 -1.37 10.66
N HIS A 192 -12.63 -1.42 9.39
CA HIS A 192 -13.86 -2.08 9.00
C HIS A 192 -13.75 -3.61 9.11
N GLU A 193 -14.79 -4.25 9.64
CA GLU A 193 -14.80 -5.68 9.98
C GLU A 193 -14.43 -6.57 8.78
N LYS A 194 -14.98 -6.29 7.59
CA LYS A 194 -14.66 -7.05 6.37
C LYS A 194 -13.16 -6.99 6.02
N PHE A 195 -12.52 -5.83 6.20
CA PHE A 195 -11.10 -5.65 5.90
C PHE A 195 -10.23 -6.34 6.95
N VAL A 196 -10.54 -6.16 8.23
CA VAL A 196 -9.83 -6.80 9.36
C VAL A 196 -9.89 -8.32 9.27
N LYS A 197 -11.02 -8.88 8.84
CA LYS A 197 -11.20 -10.32 8.63
C LYS A 197 -10.56 -10.84 7.32
N GLY A 198 -9.97 -9.96 6.51
CA GLY A 198 -9.37 -10.33 5.22
C GLY A 198 -10.38 -10.86 4.19
N ARG A 199 -11.61 -10.32 4.23
CA ARG A 199 -12.75 -10.69 3.36
C ARG A 199 -13.21 -9.51 2.49
N ALA A 200 -12.30 -8.59 2.18
CA ALA A 200 -12.60 -7.48 1.30
C ALA A 200 -12.63 -7.99 -0.16
N THR A 201 -13.68 -7.61 -0.89
CA THR A 201 -13.80 -7.78 -2.34
C THR A 201 -13.57 -6.42 -3.01
N THR A 202 -13.40 -6.41 -4.34
CA THR A 202 -13.25 -5.17 -5.13
C THR A 202 -14.42 -4.21 -4.94
N SER A 203 -15.64 -4.73 -4.76
CA SER A 203 -16.86 -3.96 -4.54
C SER A 203 -17.04 -3.43 -3.10
N MET A 204 -16.16 -3.76 -2.16
CA MET A 204 -16.36 -3.46 -0.74
C MET A 204 -16.61 -1.97 -0.48
N ILE A 205 -15.86 -1.09 -1.14
CA ILE A 205 -15.97 0.36 -0.93
C ILE A 205 -17.32 0.86 -1.43
N ASP A 206 -17.72 0.47 -2.64
CA ASP A 206 -18.95 0.91 -3.31
C ASP A 206 -20.21 0.52 -2.52
N VAL A 207 -20.20 -0.68 -1.91
CA VAL A 207 -21.37 -1.22 -1.20
C VAL A 207 -21.37 -0.90 0.31
N THR A 208 -20.39 -0.12 0.80
CA THR A 208 -20.27 0.19 2.24
C THR A 208 -20.34 1.71 2.50
N PRO A 209 -21.54 2.33 2.47
CA PRO A 209 -21.71 3.77 2.71
C PRO A 209 -21.18 4.26 4.06
N ALA A 210 -21.05 3.37 5.04
CA ALA A 210 -20.53 3.70 6.37
C ALA A 210 -19.05 4.17 6.33
N LEU A 211 -18.27 3.80 5.31
CA LEU A 211 -16.88 4.22 5.16
C LEU A 211 -16.74 5.74 4.94
N PHE A 212 -17.81 6.39 4.46
CA PHE A 212 -17.85 7.83 4.17
C PHE A 212 -18.44 8.66 5.32
N ARG A 213 -18.65 8.05 6.50
CA ARG A 213 -19.09 8.76 7.70
C ARG A 213 -17.88 9.17 8.52
N PHE A 214 -17.49 10.43 8.40
CA PHE A 214 -16.31 10.96 9.09
C PHE A 214 -16.66 11.62 10.42
N LYS A 215 -15.85 11.36 11.44
CA LYS A 215 -15.94 12.09 12.72
C LYS A 215 -15.17 13.40 12.57
N ALA A 216 -15.84 14.53 12.83
CA ALA A 216 -15.17 15.82 12.88
C ALA A 216 -14.02 15.81 13.89
N ARG A 217 -12.77 15.95 13.42
CA ARG A 217 -11.61 16.10 14.29
C ARG A 217 -11.70 17.46 14.99
N ARG A 218 -11.64 17.46 16.32
CA ARG A 218 -11.68 18.68 17.14
C ARG A 218 -10.32 19.38 17.08
N ASP A 219 -10.18 20.40 16.24
CA ASP A 219 -8.99 21.24 16.17
C ASP A 219 -9.01 22.35 17.24
N ARG A 220 -8.84 21.97 18.53
CA ARG A 220 -8.87 22.93 19.66
C ARG A 220 -7.69 23.89 19.67
N ALA A 221 -6.47 23.41 19.44
CA ALA A 221 -5.26 24.23 19.52
C ALA A 221 -5.18 25.29 18.40
N PRO A 222 -5.46 24.98 17.11
CA PRO A 222 -5.47 26.01 16.06
C PRO A 222 -6.52 27.08 16.27
N LYS A 223 -7.72 26.73 16.78
CA LYS A 223 -8.77 27.70 17.08
C LYS A 223 -8.38 28.69 18.19
N LEU A 224 -7.62 28.22 19.18
CA LEU A 224 -7.08 29.08 20.22
C LEU A 224 -5.98 29.99 19.65
N LEU A 225 -5.09 29.45 18.83
CA LEU A 225 -4.03 30.23 18.17
C LEU A 225 -4.56 31.27 17.19
N SER A 226 -5.73 31.05 16.56
CA SER A 226 -6.37 32.06 15.72
C SER A 226 -7.10 33.15 16.51
N TYR A 227 -7.41 32.89 17.77
CA TYR A 227 -8.06 33.86 18.67
C TYR A 227 -7.02 34.80 19.33
N LEU A 228 -5.84 34.28 19.66
CA LEU A 228 -4.69 35.04 20.16
C LEU A 228 -4.07 35.91 19.06
#